data_AF-A0A1W0W8H0-F1
#
_entry.id   AF-A0A1W0W8H0-F1
#
_cell.length_a   1.000
_cell.length_b   1.000
_cell.length_c   1.000
_cell.angle_alpha   90.00
_cell.angle_beta   90.00
_cell.angle_gamma   90.00
#
_symmetry.space_group_name_H-M   'P 1'
#
loop_
_entity.id
_entity.type
_entity.pdbx_description
1 polymer ?
#
loop_
_entity_poly.entity_id
_entity_poly.type
_entity_poly.pdbx_seq_one_letter_code
_entity_poly.pdbx_strand_id
1 'polypeptide(L)'
;MLKVARSAFTSLFSIAFDTERDIDLLPETSRRFILDRSEVIYNLTYQPNERLSQVALAAFESILLASQVIQESIDESGDLSDGRQFTRRFWNRTFNLPTGQLYINENGDRFPDIILRQWDAGKAVFETAMLFRSAERQLNVSRPEGVVWQGGTVPLNEPVCGFTGKNPICQPSGISRTSLILAALGGLAALALVIGLVTRIVLRHLIDQASEKWWQLTNVNVRFENWPTGTPMDDGSIEADASDENLMENDPKSFPRWQPVLY
;
A
#
# COMPACT_ATOMS: atom_id res chain seq x y z
N MET A 1 3.88 -30.55 23.41
CA MET A 1 3.82 -30.54 21.93
C MET A 1 2.47 -31.05 21.40
N LEU A 2 2.16 -32.36 21.41
CA LEU A 2 0.97 -32.95 20.74
C LEU A 2 -0.37 -32.19 20.87
N LYS A 3 -0.76 -31.72 22.08
CA LYS A 3 -2.00 -30.93 22.26
C LYS A 3 -2.00 -29.61 21.48
N VAL A 4 -0.86 -28.90 21.45
CA VAL A 4 -0.69 -27.62 20.73
C VAL A 4 -0.77 -27.85 19.22
N ALA A 5 -0.12 -28.90 18.72
CA ALA A 5 -0.20 -29.27 17.30
C ALA A 5 -1.64 -29.58 16.87
N ARG A 6 -2.38 -30.42 17.61
CA ARG A 6 -3.80 -30.71 17.32
C ARG A 6 -4.69 -29.44 17.34
N SER A 7 -4.39 -28.49 18.22
CA SER A 7 -5.11 -27.20 18.30
C SER A 7 -4.73 -26.18 17.22
N ALA A 8 -3.61 -26.38 16.50
CA ALA A 8 -3.29 -25.58 15.32
C ALA A 8 -4.03 -26.10 14.08
N PHE A 9 -4.11 -27.43 13.93
CA PHE A 9 -4.78 -28.06 12.79
C PHE A 9 -6.28 -27.76 12.67
N THR A 10 -6.99 -27.42 13.76
CA THR A 10 -8.40 -26.98 13.68
C THR A 10 -8.62 -25.72 12.83
N SER A 11 -7.57 -24.93 12.60
CA SER A 11 -7.61 -23.76 11.69
C SER A 11 -7.21 -24.11 10.25
N LEU A 12 -6.87 -25.37 9.96
CA LEU A 12 -6.51 -25.84 8.63
C LEU A 12 -7.75 -26.27 7.85
N PHE A 13 -7.91 -25.66 6.70
CA PHE A 13 -8.91 -26.02 5.69
C PHE A 13 -8.24 -26.73 4.52
N SER A 14 -8.96 -27.68 3.92
CA SER A 14 -8.62 -28.26 2.64
C SER A 14 -9.73 -27.92 1.64
N ILE A 15 -9.35 -27.39 0.48
CA ILE A 15 -10.27 -27.15 -0.64
C ILE A 15 -9.81 -28.07 -1.77
N ALA A 16 -10.73 -28.91 -2.25
CA ALA A 16 -10.47 -29.84 -3.35
C ALA A 16 -11.69 -29.89 -4.28
N PHE A 17 -11.48 -30.37 -5.51
CA PHE A 17 -12.59 -30.87 -6.31
C PHE A 17 -13.21 -32.08 -5.62
N ASP A 18 -14.51 -32.27 -5.79
CA ASP A 18 -15.18 -33.44 -5.22
C ASP A 18 -14.83 -34.71 -6.00
N THR A 19 -13.76 -35.36 -5.56
CA THR A 19 -13.35 -36.71 -5.99
C THR A 19 -14.03 -37.80 -5.15
N GLU A 20 -14.89 -37.42 -4.21
CA GLU A 20 -15.68 -38.33 -3.35
C GLU A 20 -17.17 -38.30 -3.68
N ARG A 21 -17.55 -37.60 -4.76
CA ARG A 21 -18.71 -37.92 -5.61
C ARG A 21 -18.95 -39.43 -5.61
N ASP A 22 -20.20 -39.83 -5.47
CA ASP A 22 -20.61 -41.17 -5.11
C ASP A 22 -20.21 -42.27 -6.14
N ILE A 23 -18.96 -42.69 -6.09
CA ILE A 23 -18.44 -43.94 -6.68
C ILE A 23 -19.21 -45.16 -6.16
N ASP A 24 -19.86 -45.00 -5.00
CA ASP A 24 -20.74 -45.98 -4.35
C ASP A 24 -22.25 -45.82 -4.71
N LEU A 25 -22.66 -44.77 -5.44
CA LEU A 25 -23.97 -44.70 -6.12
C LEU A 25 -23.95 -45.29 -7.54
N LEU A 26 -22.77 -45.56 -8.11
CA LEU A 26 -22.68 -46.32 -9.36
C LEU A 26 -23.50 -47.61 -9.23
N PRO A 27 -24.43 -47.89 -10.15
CA PRO A 27 -25.17 -49.14 -10.15
C PRO A 27 -24.21 -50.32 -10.07
N GLU A 28 -24.49 -51.28 -9.19
CA GLU A 28 -23.63 -52.42 -8.90
C GLU A 28 -23.24 -53.21 -10.16
N THR A 29 -24.10 -53.23 -11.18
CA THR A 29 -23.82 -53.76 -12.52
C THR A 29 -22.72 -52.98 -13.26
N SER A 30 -22.79 -51.64 -13.26
CA SER A 30 -21.76 -50.75 -13.81
C SER A 30 -20.45 -50.83 -13.04
N ARG A 31 -20.51 -50.89 -11.70
CA ARG A 31 -19.32 -51.06 -10.85
C ARG A 31 -18.61 -52.38 -11.16
N ARG A 32 -19.33 -53.50 -11.17
CA ARG A 32 -18.78 -54.82 -11.55
C ARG A 32 -18.20 -54.83 -12.96
N PHE A 33 -18.86 -54.20 -13.93
CA PHE A 33 -18.33 -54.11 -15.30
C PHE A 33 -16.98 -53.38 -15.36
N ILE A 34 -16.80 -52.30 -14.59
CA ILE A 34 -15.51 -51.60 -14.52
C ILE A 34 -14.44 -52.46 -13.83
N LEU A 35 -14.80 -53.18 -12.76
CA LEU A 35 -13.89 -54.09 -12.04
C LEU A 35 -13.43 -55.27 -12.91
N ASP A 36 -14.37 -56.02 -13.50
CA ASP A 36 -14.13 -57.15 -14.42
C ASP A 36 -13.24 -56.72 -15.60
N ARG A 37 -13.55 -55.58 -16.24
CA ARG A 37 -12.71 -55.01 -17.30
C ARG A 37 -11.31 -54.62 -16.82
N SER A 38 -11.16 -54.16 -15.58
CA SER A 38 -9.87 -53.78 -15.02
C SER A 38 -8.97 -55.00 -14.76
N GLU A 39 -9.55 -56.07 -14.23
CA GLU A 39 -8.87 -57.34 -14.00
C GLU A 39 -8.52 -58.03 -15.33
N VAL A 40 -9.49 -58.23 -16.23
CA VAL A 40 -9.30 -58.99 -17.47
C VAL A 40 -8.40 -58.31 -18.51
N ILE A 41 -8.46 -56.97 -18.63
CA ILE A 41 -7.71 -56.24 -19.68
C ILE A 41 -6.39 -55.65 -19.15
N TYR A 42 -6.37 -55.17 -17.90
CA TYR A 42 -5.24 -54.42 -17.34
C TYR A 42 -4.52 -55.14 -16.20
N ASN A 43 -4.97 -56.35 -15.83
CA ASN A 43 -4.45 -57.12 -14.68
C ASN A 43 -4.45 -56.30 -13.38
N LEU A 44 -5.51 -55.50 -13.18
CA LEU A 44 -5.70 -54.59 -12.06
C LEU A 44 -6.90 -55.01 -11.20
N THR A 45 -6.63 -55.74 -10.12
CA THR A 45 -7.62 -56.13 -9.11
C THR A 45 -7.69 -55.07 -8.00
N TYR A 46 -8.82 -54.37 -7.87
CA TYR A 46 -9.07 -53.41 -6.79
C TYR A 46 -9.30 -54.12 -5.45
N GLN A 47 -8.88 -53.51 -4.33
CA GLN A 47 -9.21 -54.00 -3.00
C GLN A 47 -10.69 -53.74 -2.65
N PRO A 48 -11.32 -54.51 -1.73
CA PRO A 48 -12.76 -54.42 -1.46
C PRO A 48 -13.28 -53.03 -1.03
N ASN A 49 -12.44 -52.22 -0.38
CA ASN A 49 -12.75 -50.86 0.06
C ASN A 49 -12.00 -49.78 -0.76
N GLU A 50 -11.41 -50.16 -1.91
CA GLU A 50 -10.73 -49.23 -2.80
C GLU A 50 -11.74 -48.51 -3.70
N ARG A 51 -11.57 -47.20 -3.85
CA ARG A 51 -12.37 -46.40 -4.78
C ARG A 51 -11.87 -46.60 -6.20
N LEU A 52 -12.80 -46.67 -7.15
CA LEU A 52 -12.48 -46.73 -8.58
C LEU A 52 -11.57 -45.56 -8.98
N SER A 53 -10.62 -45.82 -9.88
CA SER A 53 -9.76 -44.77 -10.42
C SER A 53 -10.59 -43.65 -11.05
N GLN A 54 -10.34 -42.41 -10.64
CA GLN A 54 -11.04 -41.23 -11.19
C GLN A 54 -10.85 -41.11 -12.72
N VAL A 55 -9.75 -41.62 -13.27
CA VAL A 55 -9.50 -41.67 -14.72
C VAL A 55 -10.41 -42.69 -15.39
N ALA A 56 -10.60 -43.87 -14.79
CA ALA A 56 -11.53 -44.89 -15.29
C ALA A 56 -12.99 -44.41 -15.20
N LEU A 57 -13.34 -43.72 -14.11
CA LEU A 57 -14.65 -43.09 -13.93
C LEU A 57 -14.90 -42.01 -14.99
N ALA A 58 -13.96 -41.10 -15.20
CA ALA A 58 -14.08 -40.04 -16.20
C ALA A 58 -14.17 -40.59 -17.63
N ALA A 59 -13.48 -41.69 -17.94
CA ALA A 59 -13.59 -42.38 -19.22
C ALA A 59 -14.99 -43.01 -19.41
N PHE A 60 -15.52 -43.66 -18.38
CA PHE A 60 -16.89 -44.20 -18.38
C PHE A 60 -17.94 -43.09 -18.57
N GLU A 61 -17.86 -42.01 -17.79
CA GLU A 61 -18.73 -40.84 -17.92
C GLU A 61 -18.65 -40.22 -19.33
N SER A 62 -17.45 -40.10 -19.91
CA SER A 62 -17.25 -39.55 -21.26
C SER A 62 -17.96 -40.35 -22.35
N ILE A 63 -17.98 -41.68 -22.24
CA ILE A 63 -18.74 -42.55 -23.16
C ILE A 63 -20.25 -42.38 -22.97
N LEU A 64 -20.74 -42.22 -21.73
CA LEU A 64 -22.16 -41.92 -21.50
C LEU A 64 -22.56 -40.58 -22.12
N LEU A 65 -21.80 -39.50 -21.87
CA LEU A 65 -22.04 -38.20 -22.49
C LEU A 65 -22.04 -38.27 -24.02
N ALA A 66 -21.05 -38.95 -24.60
CA ALA A 66 -20.97 -39.13 -26.05
C ALA A 66 -22.19 -39.89 -26.59
N SER A 67 -22.61 -40.99 -25.94
CA SER A 67 -23.77 -41.77 -26.36
C SER A 67 -25.08 -40.96 -26.31
N GLN A 68 -25.28 -40.15 -25.26
CA GLN A 68 -26.44 -39.26 -25.16
C GLN A 68 -26.44 -38.20 -26.27
N VAL A 69 -25.32 -37.50 -26.49
CA VAL A 69 -25.26 -36.44 -27.51
C VAL A 69 -25.32 -37.00 -28.93
N ILE A 70 -24.84 -38.23 -29.18
CA ILE A 70 -25.06 -38.95 -30.45
C ILE A 70 -26.55 -39.24 -30.65
N GLN A 71 -27.25 -39.76 -29.64
CA GLN A 71 -28.68 -40.05 -29.73
C GLN A 71 -29.48 -38.77 -30.01
N GLU A 72 -29.26 -37.70 -29.23
CA GLU A 72 -29.88 -36.38 -29.43
C GLU A 72 -29.59 -35.81 -30.85
N SER A 73 -28.38 -36.03 -31.38
CA SER A 73 -28.03 -35.60 -32.73
C SER A 73 -28.75 -36.41 -33.82
N ILE A 74 -28.96 -37.71 -33.62
CA ILE A 74 -29.69 -38.58 -34.56
C ILE A 74 -31.18 -38.21 -34.58
N ASP A 75 -31.78 -38.03 -33.40
CA ASP A 75 -33.20 -37.70 -33.26
C ASP A 75 -33.55 -36.33 -33.88
N GLU A 76 -32.62 -35.37 -33.82
CA GLU A 76 -32.73 -34.06 -34.50
C GLU A 76 -32.33 -34.09 -36.00
N SER A 77 -31.97 -35.24 -36.57
CA SER A 77 -31.43 -35.37 -37.94
C SER A 77 -30.18 -34.52 -38.21
N GLY A 78 -29.35 -34.31 -37.18
CA GLY A 78 -28.12 -33.52 -37.24
C GLY A 78 -26.96 -34.24 -37.93
N ASP A 79 -26.12 -33.46 -38.62
CA ASP A 79 -24.91 -33.97 -39.29
C ASP A 79 -23.81 -34.31 -38.26
N LEU A 80 -23.56 -35.60 -38.06
CA LEU A 80 -22.50 -36.13 -37.20
C LEU A 80 -21.08 -35.90 -37.78
N SER A 81 -20.95 -35.48 -39.04
CA SER A 81 -19.65 -35.12 -39.64
C SER A 81 -19.19 -33.71 -39.29
N ASP A 82 -20.10 -32.80 -38.92
CA ASP A 82 -19.73 -31.50 -38.34
C ASP A 82 -19.36 -31.67 -36.85
N GLY A 83 -18.11 -32.07 -36.64
CA GLY A 83 -17.53 -32.19 -35.30
C GLY A 83 -17.58 -30.89 -34.46
N ARG A 84 -17.74 -29.70 -35.07
CA ARG A 84 -17.86 -28.44 -34.34
C ARG A 84 -19.27 -28.24 -33.81
N GLN A 85 -20.31 -28.52 -34.62
CA GLN A 85 -21.70 -28.51 -34.15
C GLN A 85 -21.94 -29.64 -33.14
N PHE A 86 -21.45 -30.85 -33.43
CA PHE A 86 -21.52 -31.98 -32.50
C PHE A 86 -20.88 -31.65 -31.14
N THR A 87 -19.65 -31.12 -31.12
CA THR A 87 -18.98 -30.72 -29.86
C THR A 87 -19.74 -29.63 -29.12
N ARG A 88 -20.40 -28.70 -29.82
CA ARG A 88 -21.18 -27.61 -29.19
C ARG A 88 -22.42 -28.10 -28.45
N ARG A 89 -23.00 -29.27 -28.80
CA ARG A 89 -24.13 -29.88 -28.08
C ARG A 89 -23.79 -30.32 -26.65
N PHE A 90 -22.51 -30.42 -26.30
CA PHE A 90 -22.06 -30.74 -24.94
C PHE A 90 -22.00 -29.52 -24.01
N TRP A 91 -21.97 -28.29 -24.54
CA TRP A 91 -21.58 -27.09 -23.78
C TRP A 91 -22.78 -26.44 -23.06
N ASN A 92 -22.51 -25.71 -21.98
CA ASN A 92 -23.47 -24.96 -21.17
C ASN A 92 -24.73 -25.77 -20.72
N ARG A 93 -24.53 -26.99 -20.23
CA ARG A 93 -25.63 -27.88 -19.80
C ARG A 93 -25.20 -28.87 -18.72
N THR A 94 -26.19 -29.36 -17.98
CA THR A 94 -26.03 -30.43 -16.99
C THR A 94 -26.48 -31.77 -17.57
N PHE A 95 -25.62 -32.77 -17.44
CA PHE A 95 -25.92 -34.17 -17.70
C PHE A 95 -26.30 -34.87 -16.40
N ASN A 96 -27.29 -35.77 -16.43
CA ASN A 96 -27.69 -36.61 -15.30
C ASN A 96 -27.16 -38.01 -15.55
N LEU A 97 -26.11 -38.42 -14.83
CA LEU A 97 -25.46 -39.71 -14.98
C LEU A 97 -25.76 -40.63 -13.79
N PRO A 98 -25.49 -41.95 -13.89
CA PRO A 98 -25.48 -42.84 -12.73
C PRO A 98 -24.43 -42.47 -11.67
N THR A 99 -23.47 -41.61 -12.02
CA THR A 99 -22.44 -41.01 -11.12
C THR A 99 -22.87 -39.66 -10.52
N GLY A 100 -24.15 -39.28 -10.66
CA GLY A 100 -24.68 -37.98 -10.28
C GLY A 100 -24.68 -36.96 -11.42
N GLN A 101 -24.79 -35.68 -11.09
CA GLN A 101 -24.86 -34.61 -12.09
C GLN A 101 -23.48 -34.19 -12.59
N LEU A 102 -23.37 -33.77 -13.85
CA LEU A 102 -22.14 -33.27 -14.45
C LEU A 102 -22.46 -32.02 -15.29
N TYR A 103 -22.02 -30.85 -14.83
CA TYR A 103 -22.18 -29.59 -15.57
C TYR A 103 -20.96 -29.33 -16.47
N ILE A 104 -21.21 -29.02 -17.74
CA ILE A 104 -20.22 -28.50 -18.68
C ILE A 104 -20.53 -27.02 -18.92
N ASN A 105 -19.50 -26.19 -18.79
CA ASN A 105 -19.62 -24.73 -18.85
C ASN A 105 -19.79 -24.19 -20.28
N GLU A 106 -19.87 -22.87 -20.36
CA GLU A 106 -20.02 -22.05 -21.56
C GLU A 106 -18.80 -22.14 -22.53
N ASN A 107 -17.66 -22.68 -22.07
CA ASN A 107 -16.42 -22.89 -22.83
C ASN A 107 -16.18 -24.36 -23.24
N GLY A 108 -17.00 -25.30 -22.75
CA GLY A 108 -16.82 -26.75 -22.98
C GLY A 108 -16.04 -27.50 -21.90
N ASP A 109 -15.64 -26.85 -20.80
CA ASP A 109 -14.98 -27.51 -19.67
C ASP A 109 -16.00 -28.15 -18.74
N ARG A 110 -15.70 -29.35 -18.21
CA ARG A 110 -16.41 -29.88 -17.02
C ARG A 110 -16.14 -28.95 -15.85
N PHE A 111 -17.17 -28.35 -15.28
CA PHE A 111 -17.06 -27.57 -14.05
C PHE A 111 -17.27 -28.52 -12.86
N PRO A 112 -16.24 -28.80 -12.04
CA PRO A 112 -16.37 -29.76 -10.94
C PRO A 112 -17.08 -29.15 -9.73
N ASP A 113 -17.67 -30.00 -8.92
CA ASP A 113 -18.10 -29.63 -7.57
C ASP A 113 -16.86 -29.43 -6.68
N ILE A 114 -16.99 -28.60 -5.64
CA ILE A 114 -15.87 -28.22 -4.77
C ILE A 114 -16.24 -28.51 -3.32
N ILE A 115 -15.39 -29.27 -2.64
CA ILE A 115 -15.53 -29.61 -1.22
C ILE A 115 -14.60 -28.75 -0.37
N LEU A 116 -15.15 -28.12 0.66
CA LEU A 116 -14.41 -27.49 1.74
C LEU A 116 -14.41 -28.43 2.94
N ARG A 117 -13.22 -28.90 3.34
CA ARG A 117 -13.04 -29.70 4.56
C ARG A 117 -12.35 -28.92 5.67
N GLN A 118 -12.72 -29.23 6.90
CA GLN A 118 -12.04 -28.77 8.11
C GLN A 118 -11.55 -29.98 8.91
N TRP A 119 -10.42 -29.81 9.59
CA TRP A 119 -9.90 -30.81 10.53
C TRP A 119 -10.74 -30.90 11.81
N ASP A 120 -11.31 -32.07 12.08
CA ASP A 120 -11.88 -32.42 13.40
C ASP A 120 -10.74 -32.98 14.28
N ALA A 121 -10.40 -32.26 15.35
CA ALA A 121 -9.34 -32.66 16.28
C ALA A 121 -9.75 -33.73 17.32
N GLY A 122 -11.05 -34.02 17.45
CA GLY A 122 -11.59 -35.12 18.25
C GLY A 122 -11.57 -36.45 17.49
N LYS A 123 -12.03 -36.44 16.23
CA LYS A 123 -12.01 -37.61 15.32
C LYS A 123 -10.66 -37.81 14.63
N ALA A 124 -9.81 -36.79 14.58
CA ALA A 124 -8.52 -36.75 13.89
C ALA A 124 -8.60 -37.03 12.37
N VAL A 125 -9.61 -36.46 11.71
CA VAL A 125 -9.85 -36.56 10.26
C VAL A 125 -10.28 -35.21 9.68
N PHE A 126 -10.21 -35.07 8.35
CA PHE A 126 -10.83 -33.95 7.63
C PHE A 126 -12.28 -34.28 7.29
N GLU A 127 -13.22 -33.49 7.82
CA GLU A 127 -14.64 -33.62 7.52
C GLU A 127 -15.11 -32.52 6.56
N THR A 128 -16.03 -32.86 5.65
CA THR A 128 -16.66 -31.88 4.76
C THR A 128 -17.55 -30.93 5.56
N ALA A 129 -17.21 -29.64 5.55
CA ALA A 129 -17.97 -28.58 6.20
C ALA A 129 -18.94 -27.89 5.22
N MET A 130 -18.56 -27.80 3.94
CA MET A 130 -19.41 -27.28 2.86
C MET A 130 -19.13 -28.00 1.53
N LEU A 131 -20.15 -28.10 0.69
CA LEU A 131 -20.10 -28.63 -0.68
C LEU A 131 -20.70 -27.59 -1.64
N PHE A 132 -19.90 -27.12 -2.60
CA PHE A 132 -20.37 -26.32 -3.73
C PHE A 132 -20.75 -27.22 -4.89
N ARG A 133 -22.04 -27.20 -5.29
CA ARG A 133 -22.57 -27.94 -6.44
C ARG A 133 -22.50 -27.09 -7.70
N SER A 134 -21.71 -27.54 -8.66
CA SER A 134 -21.44 -26.89 -9.95
C SER A 134 -22.70 -26.69 -10.80
N ALA A 135 -23.52 -27.72 -10.92
CA ALA A 135 -24.76 -27.74 -11.71
C ALA A 135 -25.86 -26.82 -11.13
N GLU A 136 -25.95 -26.72 -9.81
CA GLU A 136 -26.91 -25.87 -9.09
C GLU A 136 -26.39 -24.43 -8.91
N ARG A 137 -25.07 -24.23 -9.06
CA ARG A 137 -24.30 -23.04 -8.64
C ARG A 137 -24.54 -22.65 -7.16
N GLN A 138 -24.77 -23.63 -6.29
CA GLN A 138 -25.12 -23.44 -4.86
C GLN A 138 -24.03 -23.96 -3.92
N LEU A 139 -23.80 -23.24 -2.82
CA LEU A 139 -22.90 -23.63 -1.72
C LEU A 139 -23.74 -24.15 -0.55
N ASN A 140 -23.75 -25.47 -0.37
CA ASN A 140 -24.52 -26.15 0.66
C ASN A 140 -23.64 -26.44 1.89
N VAL A 141 -24.16 -26.16 3.09
CA VAL A 141 -23.45 -26.45 4.35
C VAL A 141 -23.67 -27.91 4.73
N SER A 142 -22.59 -28.66 4.93
CA SER A 142 -22.64 -30.13 5.02
C SER A 142 -22.85 -30.69 6.43
N ARG A 143 -22.73 -29.85 7.47
CA ARG A 143 -22.95 -30.21 8.89
C ARG A 143 -23.59 -29.05 9.66
N PRO A 144 -24.35 -29.29 10.74
CA PRO A 144 -25.18 -28.27 11.40
C PRO A 144 -24.40 -27.03 11.87
N GLU A 145 -23.22 -27.25 12.44
CA GLU A 145 -22.31 -26.21 12.95
C GLU A 145 -21.46 -25.52 11.87
N GLY A 146 -21.55 -25.95 10.60
CA GLY A 146 -20.83 -25.35 9.47
C GLY A 146 -19.32 -25.29 9.67
N VAL A 147 -18.69 -24.19 9.25
CA VAL A 147 -17.25 -23.94 9.47
C VAL A 147 -17.04 -23.39 10.89
N VAL A 148 -16.26 -24.10 11.70
CA VAL A 148 -16.04 -23.77 13.12
C VAL A 148 -14.78 -22.92 13.26
N TRP A 149 -14.95 -21.62 13.47
CA TRP A 149 -13.83 -20.69 13.63
C TRP A 149 -13.30 -20.66 15.07
N GLN A 150 -11.98 -20.63 15.25
CA GLN A 150 -11.37 -20.62 16.59
C GLN A 150 -11.70 -19.36 17.41
N GLY A 151 -12.01 -18.24 16.74
CA GLY A 151 -12.52 -17.01 17.39
C GLY A 151 -14.04 -17.00 17.60
N GLY A 152 -14.74 -18.10 17.33
CA GLY A 152 -16.22 -18.18 17.36
C GLY A 152 -16.91 -17.50 16.16
N THR A 153 -16.25 -16.56 15.50
CA THR A 153 -16.76 -15.79 14.35
C THR A 153 -15.86 -15.94 13.13
N VAL A 154 -16.43 -15.68 11.94
CA VAL A 154 -15.67 -15.58 10.68
C VAL A 154 -14.60 -14.48 10.83
N PRO A 155 -13.31 -14.74 10.55
CA PRO A 155 -12.28 -13.71 10.60
C PRO A 155 -12.51 -12.66 9.52
N LEU A 156 -12.11 -11.41 9.80
CA LEU A 156 -12.12 -10.34 8.81
C LEU A 156 -11.21 -10.70 7.62
N ASN A 157 -11.61 -10.30 6.42
CA ASN A 157 -10.84 -10.47 5.19
C ASN A 157 -9.52 -9.69 5.18
N GLU A 158 -9.42 -8.63 5.97
CA GLU A 158 -8.19 -7.89 6.26
C GLU A 158 -8.09 -7.62 7.78
N PRO A 159 -6.90 -7.70 8.42
CA PRO A 159 -6.74 -7.31 9.81
C PRO A 159 -7.13 -5.84 10.07
N VAL A 160 -7.58 -5.51 11.28
CA VAL A 160 -8.04 -4.14 11.64
C VAL A 160 -7.00 -3.04 11.31
N CYS A 161 -5.72 -3.34 11.47
CA CYS A 161 -4.62 -2.41 11.16
C CYS A 161 -4.12 -2.46 9.70
N GLY A 162 -4.81 -3.21 8.84
CA GLY A 162 -4.40 -3.55 7.48
C GLY A 162 -3.27 -4.56 7.42
N PHE A 163 -3.11 -5.26 6.29
CA PHE A 163 -2.01 -6.24 6.11
C PHE A 163 -0.60 -5.63 6.28
N THR A 164 -0.48 -4.31 6.11
CA THR A 164 0.79 -3.57 6.24
C THR A 164 0.97 -2.85 7.58
N GLY A 165 -0.01 -2.93 8.49
CA GLY A 165 -0.02 -2.14 9.74
C GLY A 165 -0.25 -0.63 9.55
N LYS A 166 -0.55 -0.17 8.33
CA LYS A 166 -0.65 1.25 7.95
C LYS A 166 -2.09 1.78 7.84
N ASN A 167 -3.11 1.00 8.22
CA ASN A 167 -4.48 1.51 8.26
C ASN A 167 -4.54 2.72 9.23
N PRO A 168 -5.08 3.89 8.81
CA PRO A 168 -5.20 5.08 9.65
C PRO A 168 -5.88 4.84 11.01
N ILE A 169 -6.72 3.82 11.15
CA ILE A 169 -7.37 3.44 12.42
C ILE A 169 -6.33 3.01 13.49
N CYS A 170 -5.21 2.38 13.08
CA CYS A 170 -4.13 1.95 13.97
C CYS A 170 -2.87 2.82 13.89
N GLN A 171 -2.83 3.81 12.99
CA GLN A 171 -1.80 4.84 13.05
C GLN A 171 -2.07 5.70 14.29
N PRO A 172 -1.13 5.85 15.24
CA PRO A 172 -1.27 6.91 16.24
C PRO A 172 -1.39 8.25 15.51
N SER A 173 -2.17 9.18 16.06
CA SER A 173 -2.30 10.56 15.57
C SER A 173 -1.04 11.38 15.86
N GLY A 174 0.09 10.91 15.33
CA GLY A 174 1.40 11.51 15.47
C GLY A 174 1.43 12.92 14.88
N ILE A 175 2.25 13.77 15.50
CA ILE A 175 2.50 15.14 15.05
C ILE A 175 2.87 15.09 13.56
N SER A 176 2.06 15.75 12.72
CA SER A 176 2.26 15.72 11.27
C SER A 176 3.68 16.15 10.92
N ARG A 177 4.27 15.54 9.87
CA ARG A 177 5.55 15.98 9.32
C ARG A 177 5.54 17.48 8.99
N THR A 178 4.40 18.01 8.54
CA THR A 178 4.23 19.46 8.32
C THR A 178 4.34 20.26 9.62
N SER A 179 3.73 19.81 10.72
CA SER A 179 3.80 20.46 12.03
C SER A 179 5.22 20.44 12.62
N LEU A 180 5.98 19.36 12.45
CA LEU A 180 7.39 19.30 12.85
C LEU A 180 8.27 20.27 12.04
N ILE A 181 8.06 20.34 10.71
CA ILE A 181 8.78 21.27 9.83
C ILE A 181 8.45 22.73 10.20
N LEU A 182 7.16 23.05 10.43
CA LEU A 182 6.72 24.39 10.83
C LEU A 182 7.29 24.79 12.20
N ALA A 183 7.35 23.88 13.17
CA ALA A 183 7.96 24.14 14.48
C ALA A 183 9.46 24.44 14.37
N ALA A 184 10.19 23.66 13.56
CA ALA A 184 11.62 23.88 13.33
C ALA A 184 11.91 25.22 12.63
N LEU A 185 11.12 25.57 11.60
CA LEU A 185 11.23 26.86 10.90
C LEU A 185 10.88 28.05 11.82
N GLY A 186 9.84 27.91 12.65
CA GLY A 186 9.48 28.92 13.65
C GLY A 186 10.58 29.15 14.69
N GLY A 187 11.22 28.08 15.18
CA GLY A 187 12.35 28.17 16.10
C GLY A 187 13.58 28.87 15.48
N LEU A 188 13.90 28.55 14.22
CA LEU A 188 14.97 29.22 13.47
C LEU A 188 14.69 30.72 13.26
N ALA A 189 13.45 31.08 12.90
CA ALA A 189 13.05 32.47 12.72
C ALA A 189 13.11 33.26 14.05
N ALA A 190 12.65 32.67 15.15
CA ALA A 190 12.74 33.27 16.48
C ALA A 190 14.20 33.48 16.92
N LEU A 191 15.09 32.51 16.69
CA LEU A 191 16.51 32.62 16.99
C LEU A 191 17.17 33.75 16.16
N ALA A 192 16.86 33.84 14.86
CA ALA A 192 17.36 34.91 14.00
C ALA A 192 16.89 36.30 14.44
N LEU A 193 15.65 36.44 14.90
CA LEU A 193 15.12 37.69 15.47
C LEU A 193 15.84 38.08 16.78
N VAL A 194 16.08 37.11 17.68
CA VAL A 194 16.83 37.36 18.93
C VAL A 194 18.27 37.79 18.64
N ILE A 195 18.97 37.10 17.72
CA ILE A 195 20.31 37.50 17.28
C ILE A 195 20.29 38.91 16.70
N GLY A 196 19.41 39.20 15.75
CA GLY A 196 19.31 40.53 15.12
C GLY A 196 19.00 41.66 16.12
N LEU A 197 18.17 41.39 17.14
CA LEU A 197 17.90 42.33 18.23
C LEU A 197 19.15 42.58 19.09
N VAL A 198 19.85 41.52 19.50
CA VAL A 198 21.10 41.62 20.28
C VAL A 198 22.18 42.35 19.48
N THR A 199 22.40 42.00 18.21
CA THR A 199 23.37 42.70 17.34
C THR A 199 23.02 44.18 17.19
N ARG A 200 21.73 44.53 17.06
CA ARG A 200 21.27 45.93 17.00
C ARG A 200 21.52 46.70 18.31
N ILE A 201 21.37 46.05 19.47
CA ILE A 201 21.67 46.64 20.78
C ILE A 201 23.18 46.86 20.94
N VAL A 202 23.99 45.85 20.62
CA VAL A 202 25.46 45.94 20.69
C VAL A 202 26.00 47.00 19.72
N LEU A 203 25.53 47.04 18.47
CA LEU A 203 25.94 48.05 17.49
C LEU A 203 25.61 49.47 17.95
N ARG A 204 24.42 49.69 18.53
CA ARG A 204 24.06 50.99 19.13
C ARG A 204 25.04 51.37 20.24
N HIS A 205 25.22 50.50 21.23
CA HIS A 205 26.11 50.76 22.36
C HIS A 205 27.56 51.05 21.92
N LEU A 206 28.07 50.37 20.89
CA LEU A 206 29.39 50.64 20.32
C LEU A 206 29.46 51.99 19.57
N ILE A 207 28.40 52.39 18.88
CA ILE A 207 28.29 53.69 18.21
C ILE A 207 28.20 54.82 19.25
N ASP A 208 27.39 54.64 20.30
CA ASP A 208 27.24 55.58 21.41
C ASP A 208 28.60 55.80 22.10
N GLN A 209 29.33 54.71 22.40
CA GLN A 209 30.68 54.73 22.97
C GLN A 209 31.77 55.29 22.04
N ALA A 210 31.54 55.29 20.72
CA ALA A 210 32.40 55.99 19.76
C ALA A 210 32.08 57.50 19.70
N SER A 211 30.81 57.88 19.86
CA SER A 211 30.36 59.27 19.77
C SER A 211 30.94 60.16 20.88
N GLU A 212 31.09 59.63 22.11
CA GLU A 212 31.72 60.36 23.22
C GLU A 212 33.23 60.60 23.02
N LYS A 213 33.85 59.95 22.02
CA LYS A 213 35.31 59.99 21.74
C LYS A 213 35.66 60.82 20.50
N TRP A 214 34.74 61.64 19.99
CA TRP A 214 34.96 62.50 18.83
C TRP A 214 36.18 63.45 18.93
N TRP A 215 36.61 63.76 20.16
CA TRP A 215 37.78 64.59 20.49
C TRP A 215 39.09 63.80 20.60
N GLN A 216 39.05 62.46 20.57
CA GLN A 216 40.24 61.63 20.66
C GLN A 216 40.90 61.48 19.28
N LEU A 217 42.00 62.20 19.08
CA LEU A 217 42.89 62.05 17.95
C LEU A 217 43.52 60.65 17.93
N THR A 218 42.83 59.69 17.30
CA THR A 218 43.45 58.44 16.87
C THR A 218 44.56 58.75 15.86
N ASN A 219 45.62 57.92 15.82
CA ASN A 219 46.93 58.23 15.20
C ASN A 219 46.89 58.46 13.67
N VAL A 220 46.31 59.57 13.24
CA VAL A 220 46.36 60.13 11.89
C VAL A 220 47.37 61.26 11.91
N ASN A 221 48.32 61.25 10.98
CA ASN A 221 49.53 62.07 11.03
C ASN A 221 49.25 63.58 11.06
N VAL A 222 49.30 64.17 12.25
CA VAL A 222 49.33 65.64 12.43
C VAL A 222 50.64 66.16 11.86
N ARG A 223 50.56 66.84 10.71
CA ARG A 223 51.70 67.57 10.14
C ARG A 223 51.79 68.92 10.82
N PHE A 224 52.89 69.16 11.52
CA PHE A 224 53.29 70.50 11.92
C PHE A 224 54.09 71.12 10.77
N GLU A 225 53.70 72.32 10.33
CA GLU A 225 54.39 73.06 9.28
C GLU A 225 55.36 74.06 9.94
N ASN A 226 56.64 74.00 9.54
CA ASN A 226 57.72 74.67 10.26
C ASN A 226 57.75 76.18 9.96
N TRP A 227 57.64 77.00 11.00
CA TRP A 227 57.73 78.45 10.87
C TRP A 227 59.17 78.91 10.54
N PRO A 228 59.37 79.90 9.64
CA PRO A 228 60.71 80.38 9.26
C PRO A 228 61.48 81.07 10.41
N THR A 229 62.81 81.02 10.38
CA THR A 229 63.70 81.60 11.40
C THR A 229 64.64 82.67 10.84
N GLY A 230 64.81 83.76 11.60
CA GLY A 230 65.70 84.91 11.31
C GLY A 230 65.01 86.23 11.69
N THR A 231 65.69 87.30 12.13
CA THR A 231 67.11 87.52 12.52
C THR A 231 67.17 88.65 13.58
N PRO A 232 68.26 88.81 14.37
CA PRO A 232 68.24 89.61 15.62
C PRO A 232 68.78 91.06 15.54
N MET A 233 68.23 91.93 16.40
CA MET A 233 68.76 93.24 16.88
C MET A 233 68.92 94.39 15.83
N ASP A 234 68.84 95.69 16.17
CA ASP A 234 68.61 96.37 17.47
C ASP A 234 67.87 97.73 17.28
N ASP A 235 67.50 98.38 18.40
CA ASP A 235 66.99 99.76 18.58
C ASP A 235 65.71 100.21 17.82
N GLY A 236 65.31 101.50 17.95
CA GLY A 236 64.18 102.10 17.22
C GLY A 236 62.87 102.34 18.01
N SER A 237 62.73 103.49 18.67
CA SER A 237 61.58 103.88 19.52
C SER A 237 60.35 104.48 18.80
N ILE A 238 59.16 104.31 19.41
CA ILE A 238 57.98 105.24 19.45
C ILE A 238 56.92 105.22 18.31
N GLU A 239 55.64 105.00 18.72
CA GLU A 239 54.30 105.51 18.24
C GLU A 239 53.89 105.51 16.73
N ALA A 240 52.61 105.43 16.31
CA ALA A 240 51.29 105.14 16.92
C ALA A 240 50.22 104.88 15.80
N ASP A 241 48.93 104.69 16.18
CA ASP A 241 47.71 104.53 15.33
C ASP A 241 47.64 103.28 14.41
N ALA A 242 46.51 102.54 14.29
CA ALA A 242 45.11 102.85 13.90
C ALA A 242 44.94 103.07 12.38
N SER A 243 43.91 102.58 11.67
CA SER A 243 42.74 101.72 11.99
C SER A 243 42.11 101.21 10.67
N ASP A 244 41.14 100.28 10.75
CA ASP A 244 40.23 99.83 9.68
C ASP A 244 40.81 99.13 8.42
N GLU A 245 40.58 97.82 8.31
CA GLU A 245 40.23 97.17 7.04
C GLU A 245 38.77 96.69 7.11
N ASN A 246 37.94 97.06 6.13
CA ASN A 246 36.55 96.59 6.07
C ASN A 246 35.94 96.73 4.66
N LEU A 247 35.90 95.62 3.90
CA LEU A 247 35.10 95.34 2.70
C LEU A 247 35.04 93.80 2.60
N MET A 248 33.90 93.12 2.82
CA MET A 248 32.80 92.88 1.85
C MET A 248 33.26 92.05 0.63
N GLU A 249 32.51 91.06 0.13
CA GLU A 249 31.04 90.92 0.03
C GLU A 249 30.57 89.44 0.18
N ASN A 250 29.26 89.22 0.30
CA ASN A 250 28.61 87.91 0.01
C ASN A 250 28.41 87.74 -1.53
N ASP A 251 27.55 86.92 -2.16
CA ASP A 251 26.13 86.58 -1.94
C ASP A 251 25.70 85.45 -2.95
N PRO A 252 24.44 84.97 -3.10
CA PRO A 252 24.01 83.73 -2.44
C PRO A 252 23.16 82.77 -3.34
N LYS A 253 22.26 81.98 -2.70
CA LYS A 253 21.02 81.29 -3.18
C LYS A 253 21.08 79.74 -3.29
N SER A 254 20.00 78.95 -3.11
CA SER A 254 18.84 78.96 -2.16
C SER A 254 17.89 77.77 -2.46
N PHE A 255 17.42 77.01 -1.43
CA PHE A 255 16.09 76.32 -1.21
C PHE A 255 15.22 75.74 -2.39
N PRO A 256 14.18 74.87 -2.18
CA PRO A 256 13.87 73.80 -1.19
C PRO A 256 13.33 72.50 -1.93
N ARG A 257 12.37 71.58 -1.57
CA ARG A 257 11.59 71.12 -0.38
C ARG A 257 10.86 69.75 -0.65
N TRP A 258 10.44 69.05 0.43
CA TRP A 258 9.27 68.11 0.58
C TRP A 258 9.20 66.70 -0.06
N GLN A 259 8.42 65.83 0.63
CA GLN A 259 7.98 64.46 0.29
C GLN A 259 6.44 64.39 0.11
N PRO A 260 5.87 63.29 -0.40
CA PRO A 260 5.09 62.32 0.43
C PRO A 260 5.47 60.84 0.06
N VAL A 261 4.77 59.71 0.36
CA VAL A 261 3.39 59.41 0.83
C VAL A 261 3.35 58.31 1.94
N LEU A 262 2.73 57.13 1.72
CA LEU A 262 2.31 56.13 2.72
C LEU A 262 2.34 54.68 2.20
N TYR A 263 2.30 53.72 3.14
CA TYR A 263 1.75 52.36 2.98
C TYR A 263 0.30 52.33 3.50
#